data_AF-A0A5B8VIH2-F1
#
_entry.id   AF-A0A5B8VIH2-F1
#
_cell.length_a   1.000
_cell.length_b   1.000
_cell.length_c   1.000
_cell.angle_alpha   90.00
_cell.angle_beta   90.00
_cell.angle_gamma   90.00
#
_symmetry.space_group_name_H-M   'P 1'
#
loop_
_entity.id
_entity.type
_entity.pdbx_description
1 polymer ?
#
loop_
_entity_poly.entity_id
_entity_poly.type
_entity_poly.pdbx_seq_one_letter_code
_entity_poly.pdbx_strand_id
1 'polypeptide(L)'
;MSNIISGVPGHNVKNVIIHDVMLINHSKGVVIKNLDKIPENLKGYPENRMFGQELPASGFYIRHAENIKLENISLQCAFGEHRPFLVADEVKMLQLDDAGITKTDSTVYSTVFRLRNVNQVAITPPFFLPEYKTLIQVEGNGTKDINLYMKEKIEKYKLITYSNDIKERNLLTVFP
;
A
#
# COMPACT_ATOMS: atom_id res chain seq x y z
N MET A 1 1.63 -15.16 1.46
CA MET A 1 0.93 -14.22 2.34
C MET A 1 1.62 -12.86 2.21
N SER A 2 0.95 -11.76 2.54
CA SER A 2 1.61 -10.43 2.55
C SER A 2 2.61 -10.33 3.70
N ASN A 3 3.57 -9.43 3.58
CA ASN A 3 4.35 -8.94 4.73
C ASN A 3 3.47 -7.98 5.55
N ILE A 4 3.58 -8.02 6.87
CA ILE A 4 2.81 -7.18 7.79
C ILE A 4 3.75 -6.28 8.57
N ILE A 5 3.43 -4.99 8.63
CA ILE A 5 4.03 -4.03 9.57
C ILE A 5 2.88 -3.44 10.36
N SER A 6 2.63 -3.94 11.57
CA SER A 6 1.46 -3.50 12.31
C SER A 6 1.65 -3.42 13.81
N GLY A 7 1.20 -2.31 14.37
CA GLY A 7 0.91 -2.17 15.79
C GLY A 7 -0.54 -2.56 16.09
N VAL A 8 -1.05 -2.05 17.20
CA VAL A 8 -2.46 -2.15 17.56
C VAL A 8 -3.01 -0.75 17.86
N PRO A 9 -4.34 -0.53 17.92
CA PRO A 9 -4.90 0.78 18.22
C PRO A 9 -4.28 1.40 19.47
N GLY A 10 -3.79 2.63 19.35
CA GLY A 10 -3.09 3.36 20.41
C GLY A 10 -1.61 3.00 20.60
N HIS A 11 -1.11 1.98 19.92
CA HIS A 11 0.26 1.47 20.05
C HIS A 11 0.90 1.25 18.66
N ASN A 12 1.32 2.35 18.03
CA ASN A 12 1.91 2.29 16.71
C ASN A 12 3.28 1.59 16.71
N VAL A 13 3.54 0.78 15.68
CA VAL A 13 4.92 0.42 15.30
C VAL A 13 5.58 1.67 14.72
N LYS A 14 6.81 1.99 15.17
CA LYS A 14 7.49 3.22 14.80
C LYS A 14 8.90 3.01 14.27
N ASN A 15 9.33 3.92 13.38
CA ASN A 15 10.73 4.06 12.95
C ASN A 15 11.30 2.78 12.31
N VAL A 16 10.57 2.22 11.36
CA VAL A 16 10.99 1.02 10.63
C VAL A 16 11.49 1.41 9.25
N ILE A 17 12.68 0.94 8.90
CA ILE A 17 13.26 1.06 7.56
C ILE A 17 13.48 -0.35 7.03
N ILE A 18 12.98 -0.61 5.82
CA ILE A 18 13.32 -1.81 5.04
C ILE A 18 13.90 -1.30 3.73
N HIS A 19 15.13 -1.70 3.43
CA HIS A 19 15.80 -1.28 2.21
C HIS A 19 16.50 -2.46 1.51
N ASP A 20 16.62 -2.39 0.19
CA ASP A 20 17.35 -3.36 -0.65
C ASP A 20 16.84 -4.80 -0.55
N VAL A 21 15.52 -4.98 -0.71
CA VAL A 21 14.88 -6.30 -0.59
C VAL A 21 14.17 -6.70 -1.88
N MET A 22 14.39 -7.95 -2.30
CA MET A 22 13.57 -8.63 -3.28
C MET A 22 12.59 -9.59 -2.60
N LEU A 23 11.31 -9.45 -2.92
CA LEU A 23 10.23 -10.29 -2.45
C LEU A 23 9.68 -11.14 -3.59
N ILE A 24 9.48 -12.43 -3.32
CA ILE A 24 8.82 -13.35 -4.24
C ILE A 24 7.57 -13.87 -3.55
N ASN A 25 6.40 -13.46 -4.06
CA ASN A 25 5.11 -13.89 -3.51
C ASN A 25 4.42 -14.87 -4.47
N HIS A 26 4.34 -16.14 -4.03
CA HIS A 26 3.67 -17.22 -4.75
C HIS A 26 2.16 -17.35 -4.44
N SER A 27 1.62 -16.46 -3.59
CA SER A 27 0.20 -16.51 -3.23
C SER A 27 -0.67 -15.96 -4.35
N LYS A 28 -1.93 -16.43 -4.39
CA LYS A 28 -2.99 -15.91 -5.24
C LYS A 28 -4.12 -15.40 -4.36
N GLY A 29 -3.90 -14.27 -3.69
CA GLY A 29 -4.88 -13.77 -2.74
C GLY A 29 -6.06 -13.07 -3.43
N VAL A 30 -7.18 -12.98 -2.72
CA VAL A 30 -8.35 -12.26 -3.21
C VAL A 30 -8.25 -10.78 -2.82
N VAL A 31 -8.69 -9.90 -3.72
CA VAL A 31 -8.79 -8.47 -3.41
C VAL A 31 -9.86 -8.24 -2.35
N ILE A 32 -9.44 -7.88 -1.14
CA ILE A 32 -10.34 -7.51 -0.04
C ILE A 32 -10.90 -6.12 -0.29
N LYS A 33 -12.18 -6.02 -0.68
CA LYS A 33 -12.83 -4.74 -0.98
C LYS A 33 -13.07 -3.88 0.26
N ASN A 34 -13.52 -4.49 1.36
CA ASN A 34 -13.81 -3.76 2.60
C ASN A 34 -12.74 -4.07 3.65
N LEU A 35 -11.88 -3.08 3.95
CA LEU A 35 -10.83 -3.19 4.97
C LEU A 35 -11.39 -3.25 6.40
N ASP A 36 -12.63 -2.82 6.65
CA ASP A 36 -13.30 -2.95 7.97
C ASP A 36 -13.53 -4.41 8.37
N LYS A 37 -13.45 -5.35 7.42
CA LYS A 37 -13.54 -6.79 7.69
C LYS A 37 -12.26 -7.36 8.31
N ILE A 38 -11.18 -6.59 8.37
CA ILE A 38 -9.91 -7.02 8.95
C ILE A 38 -9.92 -6.68 10.46
N PRO A 39 -10.04 -7.68 11.35
CA PRO A 39 -10.23 -7.45 12.78
C PRO A 39 -8.95 -6.93 13.46
N GLU A 40 -9.08 -6.18 14.55
CA GLU A 40 -7.91 -5.73 15.34
C GLU A 40 -7.22 -6.87 16.12
N ASN A 41 -8.01 -7.87 16.54
CA ASN A 41 -7.56 -9.08 17.24
C ASN A 41 -6.43 -8.90 18.27
N LEU A 42 -6.60 -7.96 19.22
CA LEU A 42 -5.59 -7.63 20.24
C LEU A 42 -5.04 -8.84 21.00
N LYS A 43 -5.89 -9.82 21.31
CA LYS A 43 -5.50 -11.04 22.05
C LYS A 43 -4.61 -11.98 21.24
N GLY A 44 -4.66 -11.89 19.91
CA GLY A 44 -3.85 -12.70 19.00
C GLY A 44 -2.52 -12.04 18.61
N TYR A 45 -2.26 -10.80 19.01
CA TYR A 45 -0.99 -10.13 18.71
C TYR A 45 0.18 -10.82 19.45
N PRO A 46 1.36 -11.00 18.83
CA PRO A 46 1.80 -10.55 17.50
C PRO A 46 1.67 -11.61 16.39
N GLU A 47 0.72 -12.53 16.45
CA GLU A 47 0.65 -13.65 15.51
C GLU A 47 0.37 -13.20 14.06
N ASN A 48 1.11 -13.77 13.11
CA ASN A 48 1.02 -13.38 11.69
C ASN A 48 -0.37 -13.63 11.05
N ARG A 49 -1.19 -14.49 11.65
CA ARG A 49 -2.58 -14.79 11.23
C ARG A 49 -3.63 -14.04 12.04
N MET A 50 -3.24 -13.10 12.91
CA MET A 50 -4.18 -12.37 13.75
C MET A 50 -5.24 -11.60 12.94
N PHE A 51 -4.90 -11.20 11.71
CA PHE A 51 -5.78 -10.51 10.76
C PHE A 51 -6.59 -11.44 9.85
N GLY A 52 -6.52 -12.76 10.08
CA GLY A 52 -7.16 -13.78 9.25
C GLY A 52 -6.19 -14.49 8.30
N GLN A 53 -6.74 -15.32 7.41
CA GLN A 53 -5.95 -16.12 6.46
C GLN A 53 -5.44 -15.31 5.27
N GLU A 54 -6.14 -14.24 4.91
CA GLU A 54 -5.85 -13.40 3.76
C GLU A 54 -5.63 -11.95 4.19
N LEU A 55 -4.65 -11.31 3.55
CA LEU A 55 -4.30 -9.91 3.77
C LEU A 55 -4.54 -9.13 2.47
N PRO A 56 -4.82 -7.82 2.58
CA PRO A 56 -5.32 -7.05 1.44
C PRO A 56 -4.24 -6.64 0.43
N ALA A 57 -2.96 -6.95 0.69
CA ALA A 57 -1.82 -6.58 -0.14
C ALA A 57 -1.05 -7.79 -0.66
N SER A 58 -0.39 -7.64 -1.82
CA SER A 58 0.55 -8.61 -2.36
C SER A 58 1.97 -8.42 -1.79
N GLY A 59 2.37 -7.19 -1.45
CA GLY A 59 3.67 -6.87 -0.85
C GLY A 59 3.56 -6.61 0.65
N PHE A 60 3.03 -5.45 1.01
CA PHE A 60 2.97 -4.96 2.40
C PHE A 60 1.57 -4.53 2.81
N TYR A 61 1.11 -5.06 3.94
CA TYR A 61 -0.01 -4.51 4.69
C TYR A 61 0.54 -3.78 5.92
N ILE A 62 0.35 -2.47 5.96
CA ILE A 62 0.85 -1.60 7.02
C ILE A 62 -0.35 -1.01 7.77
N ARG A 63 -0.43 -1.22 9.08
CA ARG A 63 -1.56 -0.72 9.89
C ARG A 63 -1.13 -0.29 11.29
N HIS A 64 -1.66 0.81 11.82
CA HIS A 64 -1.25 1.35 13.13
C HIS A 64 0.27 1.53 13.19
N ALA A 65 0.78 2.36 12.30
CA ALA A 65 2.22 2.55 12.12
C ALA A 65 2.59 4.01 11.90
N GLU A 66 3.82 4.37 12.25
CA GLU A 66 4.32 5.73 12.15
C GLU A 66 5.78 5.76 11.74
N ASN A 67 6.15 6.64 10.81
CA ASN A 67 7.52 6.77 10.32
C ASN A 67 8.06 5.44 9.76
N ILE A 68 7.45 4.99 8.67
CA ILE A 68 7.82 3.75 7.97
C ILE A 68 8.44 4.12 6.62
N LYS A 69 9.61 3.53 6.33
CA LYS A 69 10.33 3.74 5.09
C LYS A 69 10.58 2.42 4.37
N LEU A 70 10.15 2.33 3.11
CA LEU A 70 10.44 1.22 2.20
C LEU A 70 11.27 1.75 1.03
N GLU A 71 12.50 1.26 0.89
CA GLU A 71 13.46 1.75 -0.10
C GLU A 71 13.98 0.63 -1.00
N ASN A 72 14.02 0.84 -2.31
CA ASN A 72 14.54 -0.15 -3.27
C ASN A 72 13.95 -1.55 -3.03
N ILE A 73 12.62 -1.64 -3.12
CA ILE A 73 11.87 -2.87 -2.88
C ILE A 73 11.28 -3.39 -4.18
N SER A 74 11.67 -4.60 -4.56
CA SER A 74 11.15 -5.28 -5.74
C SER A 74 10.23 -6.43 -5.34
N LEU A 75 8.98 -6.40 -5.81
CA LEU A 75 8.04 -7.51 -5.64
C LEU A 75 7.80 -8.24 -6.96
N GLN A 76 8.01 -9.55 -6.94
CA GLN A 76 7.58 -10.48 -7.98
C GLN A 76 6.35 -11.25 -7.50
N CYS A 77 5.27 -11.19 -8.27
CA CYS A 77 4.04 -11.91 -7.97
C CYS A 77 3.86 -13.09 -8.92
N ALA A 78 3.16 -14.13 -8.46
CA ALA A 78 2.69 -15.22 -9.31
C ALA A 78 1.47 -14.82 -10.16
N PHE A 79 1.26 -15.55 -11.26
CA PHE A 79 0.10 -15.43 -12.13
C PHE A 79 -1.24 -15.36 -11.37
N GLY A 80 -2.03 -14.33 -11.65
CA GLY A 80 -3.36 -14.14 -11.08
C GLY A 80 -3.38 -13.50 -9.69
N GLU A 81 -2.28 -12.91 -9.24
CA GLU A 81 -2.26 -12.03 -8.08
C GLU A 81 -2.75 -10.62 -8.46
N HIS A 82 -3.85 -10.17 -7.86
CA HIS A 82 -4.50 -8.91 -8.20
C HIS A 82 -4.48 -7.88 -7.07
N ARG A 83 -3.94 -8.25 -5.90
CA ARG A 83 -3.87 -7.36 -4.74
C ARG A 83 -2.81 -6.27 -4.95
N PRO A 84 -3.07 -5.04 -4.50
CA PRO A 84 -2.10 -3.94 -4.58
C PRO A 84 -0.76 -4.31 -3.95
N PHE A 85 0.31 -3.67 -4.42
CA PHE A 85 1.64 -3.78 -3.80
C PHE A 85 1.56 -3.47 -2.30
N LEU A 86 0.90 -2.35 -1.98
CA LEU A 86 0.82 -1.85 -0.62
C LEU A 86 -0.61 -1.44 -0.26
N VAL A 87 -1.01 -1.81 0.95
CA VAL A 87 -2.18 -1.27 1.64
C VAL A 87 -1.71 -0.66 2.94
N ALA A 88 -1.90 0.65 3.12
CA ALA A 88 -1.64 1.35 4.37
C ALA A 88 -2.95 1.82 4.98
N ASP A 89 -3.13 1.58 6.28
CA ASP A 89 -4.36 1.86 7.01
C ASP A 89 -4.07 2.42 8.41
N GLU A 90 -4.47 3.67 8.68
CA GLU A 90 -4.12 4.38 9.92
C GLU A 90 -2.59 4.51 10.11
N VAL A 91 -1.92 5.03 9.08
CA VAL A 91 -0.46 5.19 9.04
C VAL A 91 -0.08 6.67 8.94
N LYS A 92 0.94 7.09 9.69
CA LYS A 92 1.50 8.45 9.64
C LYS A 92 2.95 8.41 9.16
N MET A 93 3.37 9.37 8.34
CA MET A 93 4.75 9.47 7.84
C MET A 93 5.18 8.17 7.13
N LEU A 94 4.58 7.88 5.98
CA LEU A 94 4.95 6.75 5.13
C LEU A 94 5.80 7.22 3.96
N GLN A 95 6.95 6.59 3.74
CA GLN A 95 7.87 6.91 2.66
C GLN A 95 8.12 5.65 1.83
N LEU A 96 7.80 5.73 0.54
CA LEU A 96 8.10 4.70 -0.45
C LEU A 96 9.07 5.29 -1.46
N ASP A 97 10.26 4.71 -1.56
CA ASP A 97 11.28 5.15 -2.51
C ASP A 97 11.74 3.96 -3.36
N ASP A 98 11.40 3.97 -4.65
CA ASP A 98 11.67 2.85 -5.56
C ASP A 98 11.14 1.50 -5.04
N ALA A 99 9.89 1.51 -4.55
CA ALA A 99 9.24 0.36 -3.94
C ALA A 99 7.95 -0.02 -4.68
N GLY A 100 7.88 -1.23 -5.25
CA GLY A 100 6.69 -1.66 -5.98
C GLY A 100 6.75 -3.07 -6.58
N ILE A 101 5.74 -3.37 -7.39
CA ILE A 101 5.69 -4.59 -8.19
C ILE A 101 6.50 -4.38 -9.47
N THR A 102 7.58 -5.13 -9.64
CA THR A 102 8.51 -4.95 -10.78
C THR A 102 8.42 -6.07 -11.81
N LYS A 103 7.69 -7.16 -11.53
CA LYS A 103 7.45 -8.25 -12.47
C LYS A 103 6.07 -8.85 -12.29
N THR A 104 5.29 -8.89 -13.38
CA THR A 104 3.96 -9.48 -13.43
C THR A 104 3.69 -10.14 -14.78
N ASP A 105 2.66 -10.97 -14.79
CA ASP A 105 2.25 -11.84 -15.88
C ASP A 105 1.17 -11.14 -16.74
N SER A 106 1.39 -9.87 -17.10
CA SER A 106 0.40 -9.02 -17.79
C SER A 106 -0.89 -8.78 -17.00
N THR A 107 -0.84 -8.92 -15.67
CA THR A 107 -1.98 -8.65 -14.79
C THR A 107 -2.24 -7.15 -14.68
N VAL A 108 -3.50 -6.75 -14.91
CA VAL A 108 -3.95 -5.38 -14.70
C VAL A 108 -4.47 -5.22 -13.26
N TYR A 109 -3.77 -4.43 -12.47
CA TYR A 109 -4.12 -4.14 -11.08
C TYR A 109 -5.23 -3.09 -11.03
N SER A 110 -6.18 -3.23 -10.10
CA SER A 110 -7.15 -2.14 -9.89
C SER A 110 -6.46 -0.93 -9.28
N THR A 111 -5.57 -1.16 -8.32
CA THR A 111 -4.67 -0.14 -7.76
C THR A 111 -3.33 -0.72 -7.36
N VAL A 112 -2.29 0.12 -7.28
CA VAL A 112 -0.94 -0.27 -6.84
C VAL A 112 -0.72 0.10 -5.37
N PHE A 113 -1.10 1.32 -4.98
CA PHE A 113 -1.01 1.81 -3.61
C PHE A 113 -2.40 2.14 -3.09
N ARG A 114 -2.88 1.43 -2.08
CA ARG A 114 -4.16 1.72 -1.42
C ARG A 114 -3.90 2.35 -0.06
N LEU A 115 -4.43 3.53 0.15
CA LEU A 115 -4.16 4.37 1.32
C LEU A 115 -5.48 4.69 2.03
N ARG A 116 -5.61 4.30 3.30
CA ARG A 116 -6.77 4.57 4.14
C ARG A 116 -6.37 5.26 5.43
N ASN A 117 -7.02 6.39 5.76
CA ASN A 117 -6.72 7.18 6.96
C ASN A 117 -5.21 7.47 7.16
N VAL A 118 -4.50 7.80 6.08
CA VAL A 118 -3.04 8.05 6.13
C VAL A 118 -2.71 9.53 6.23
N ASN A 119 -1.58 9.88 6.82
CA ASN A 119 -1.15 11.28 6.94
C ASN A 119 0.33 11.40 6.62
N GLN A 120 0.71 12.32 5.74
CA GLN A 120 2.07 12.54 5.26
C GLN A 120 2.64 11.28 4.60
N VAL A 121 2.29 11.11 3.32
CA VAL A 121 2.79 10.01 2.50
C VAL A 121 3.65 10.57 1.38
N ALA A 122 4.85 10.05 1.19
CA ALA A 122 5.70 10.34 0.06
C ALA A 122 5.92 9.06 -0.76
N ILE A 123 5.66 9.13 -2.07
CA ILE A 123 5.81 8.00 -2.98
C ILE A 123 6.69 8.43 -4.15
N THR A 124 7.85 7.79 -4.28
CA THR A 124 8.63 7.73 -5.51
C THR A 124 8.44 6.31 -6.07
N PRO A 125 7.59 6.11 -7.09
CA PRO A 125 7.35 4.79 -7.63
C PRO A 125 8.59 4.27 -8.37
N PRO A 126 8.73 2.95 -8.51
CA PRO A 126 9.79 2.37 -9.30
C PRO A 126 9.68 2.75 -10.77
N PHE A 127 10.81 2.69 -11.49
CA PHE A 127 10.87 3.00 -12.92
C PHE A 127 9.90 2.15 -13.75
N PHE A 128 9.74 0.87 -13.37
CA PHE A 128 8.77 -0.02 -13.96
C PHE A 128 7.60 -0.26 -13.00
N LEU A 129 6.39 0.07 -13.46
CA LEU A 129 5.13 -0.24 -12.78
C LEU A 129 4.37 -1.32 -13.56
N PRO A 130 3.55 -2.13 -12.88
CA PRO A 130 2.66 -3.06 -13.58
C PRO A 130 1.59 -2.29 -14.36
N GLU A 131 0.78 -2.97 -15.18
CA GLU A 131 -0.44 -2.34 -15.68
C GLU A 131 -1.44 -2.12 -14.53
N TYR A 132 -2.06 -0.94 -14.48
CA TYR A 132 -3.04 -0.61 -13.45
C TYR A 132 -4.18 0.27 -13.97
N LYS A 133 -5.33 0.25 -13.29
CA LYS A 133 -6.43 1.20 -13.56
C LYS A 133 -6.21 2.53 -12.86
N THR A 134 -5.69 2.50 -11.64
CA THR A 134 -5.35 3.71 -10.87
C THR A 134 -4.08 3.48 -10.06
N LEU A 135 -3.14 4.43 -10.04
CA LEU A 135 -1.90 4.27 -9.28
C LEU A 135 -2.18 4.24 -7.75
N ILE A 136 -2.88 5.27 -7.26
CA ILE A 136 -3.20 5.47 -5.84
C ILE A 136 -4.72 5.44 -5.61
N GLN A 137 -5.20 4.54 -4.77
CA GLN A 137 -6.58 4.54 -4.27
C GLN A 137 -6.60 5.11 -2.85
N VAL A 138 -7.40 6.15 -2.62
CA VAL A 138 -7.51 6.85 -1.34
C VAL A 138 -8.87 6.63 -0.70
N GLU A 139 -8.86 6.30 0.59
CA GLU A 139 -10.03 6.00 1.42
C GLU A 139 -9.91 6.63 2.81
N GLY A 140 -11.03 6.77 3.53
CA GLY A 140 -11.04 7.20 4.91
C GLY A 140 -10.79 8.71 5.11
N ASN A 141 -11.70 9.37 5.82
CA ASN A 141 -11.67 10.82 6.03
C ASN A 141 -10.44 11.34 6.80
N GLY A 142 -9.65 10.47 7.41
CA GLY A 142 -8.37 10.86 8.02
C GLY A 142 -7.24 11.08 7.01
N THR A 143 -7.46 10.75 5.72
CA THR A 143 -6.39 10.80 4.72
C THR A 143 -6.04 12.22 4.31
N LYS A 144 -4.75 12.57 4.32
CA LYS A 144 -4.21 13.85 3.86
C LYS A 144 -2.71 13.82 3.56
N ASP A 145 -2.24 14.87 2.90
CA ASP A 145 -0.83 15.14 2.62
C ASP A 145 -0.13 13.99 1.88
N ILE A 146 -0.62 13.67 0.68
CA ILE A 146 0.00 12.67 -0.21
C ILE A 146 0.84 13.39 -1.26
N ASN A 147 2.12 13.05 -1.31
CA ASN A 147 3.10 13.57 -2.25
C ASN A 147 3.58 12.44 -3.16
N LEU A 148 3.50 12.65 -4.47
CA LEU A 148 3.98 11.73 -5.49
C LEU A 148 5.09 12.38 -6.29
N TYR A 149 6.27 11.77 -6.31
CA TYR A 149 7.45 12.25 -7.03
C TYR A 149 7.63 11.40 -8.28
N MET A 150 7.40 11.97 -9.46
CA MET A 150 7.45 11.25 -10.73
C MET A 150 8.15 12.07 -11.81
N LYS A 151 9.26 11.53 -12.33
CA LYS A 151 10.06 12.15 -13.40
C LYS A 151 9.28 12.41 -14.68
N GLU A 152 8.32 11.54 -15.00
CA GLU A 152 7.48 11.67 -16.19
C GLU A 152 6.02 11.34 -15.87
N LYS A 153 5.10 12.09 -16.47
CA LYS A 153 3.66 11.86 -16.31
C LYS A 153 3.24 10.69 -17.19
N ILE A 154 2.72 9.62 -16.57
CA ILE A 154 2.17 8.48 -17.31
C ILE A 154 0.73 8.82 -17.72
N GLU A 155 0.55 9.37 -18.93
CA GLU A 155 -0.76 9.86 -19.41
C GLU A 155 -1.82 8.75 -19.59
N LYS A 156 -1.38 7.51 -19.79
CA LYS A 156 -2.26 6.36 -20.06
C LYS A 156 -3.14 5.95 -18.88
N TYR A 157 -2.73 6.28 -17.64
CA TYR A 157 -3.37 5.74 -16.43
C TYR A 157 -3.80 6.83 -15.46
N LYS A 158 -4.87 6.57 -14.71
CA LYS A 158 -5.34 7.49 -13.68
C LYS A 158 -4.38 7.48 -12.49
N LEU A 159 -3.89 8.62 -12.05
CA LEU A 159 -2.97 8.67 -10.91
C LEU A 159 -3.67 8.42 -9.58
N ILE A 160 -4.87 8.97 -9.39
CA ILE A 160 -5.56 8.89 -8.10
C ILE A 160 -7.06 8.69 -8.25
N THR A 161 -7.63 7.86 -7.38
CA THR A 161 -9.06 7.74 -7.14
C THR A 161 -9.34 7.91 -5.66
N TYR A 162 -10.53 8.38 -5.35
CA TYR A 162 -10.98 8.57 -3.98
C TYR A 162 -12.30 7.81 -3.78
N SER A 163 -12.45 7.13 -2.65
CA SER A 163 -13.72 6.49 -2.27
C SER A 163 -14.80 7.52 -1.90
N ASN A 164 -16.06 7.11 -1.92
CA ASN A 164 -17.19 8.03 -1.75
C ASN A 164 -17.20 8.75 -0.39
N ASP A 165 -16.65 8.13 0.65
CA ASP A 165 -16.59 8.65 2.02
C ASP A 165 -15.61 9.82 2.19
N ILE A 166 -14.66 10.01 1.28
CA ILE A 166 -13.69 11.12 1.31
C ILE A 166 -14.38 12.44 0.95
N LYS A 167 -14.32 13.42 1.87
CA LYS A 167 -14.88 14.76 1.67
C LYS A 167 -13.99 15.68 0.83
N GLU A 168 -12.68 15.64 1.05
CA GLU A 168 -11.69 16.50 0.36
C GLU A 168 -10.95 15.73 -0.73
N ARG A 169 -10.89 16.28 -1.95
CA ARG A 169 -10.38 15.57 -3.15
C ARG A 169 -9.03 16.10 -3.67
N ASN A 170 -8.43 17.08 -3.00
CA ASN A 170 -7.15 17.68 -3.40
C ASN A 170 -6.04 17.25 -2.44
N LEU A 171 -5.95 15.95 -2.17
CA LEU A 171 -5.02 15.39 -1.19
C LEU A 171 -3.66 15.01 -1.79
N LEU A 172 -3.58 14.96 -3.12
CA LEU A 172 -2.38 14.57 -3.87
C LEU A 172 -1.69 15.79 -4.48
N THR A 173 -0.43 15.98 -4.11
CA THR A 173 0.51 16.86 -4.81
C THR A 173 1.47 16.01 -5.63
N VAL A 174 1.70 16.40 -6.89
CA VAL A 174 2.64 15.70 -7.78
C VAL A 174 3.84 16.60 -8.04
N PHE A 175 5.03 16.05 -7.84
CA PHE A 175 6.31 16.70 -8.06
C PHE A 175 7.06 16.02 -9.22
N PRO A 176 7.85 16.77 -10.01
CA PRO A 176 8.74 16.21 -11.01
C PRO A 176 9.91 15.42 -10.37
#